data_AF-A0A8S3XEU2-F1
#
_entry.id   AF-A0A8S3XEU2-F1
#
_cell.length_a   1.000
_cell.length_b   1.000
_cell.length_c   1.000
_cell.angle_alpha   90.00
_cell.angle_beta   90.00
_cell.angle_gamma   90.00
#
_symmetry.space_group_name_H-M   'P 1'
#
loop_
_entity.id
_entity.type
_entity.pdbx_description
1 polymer ?
#
loop_
_entity_poly.entity_id
_entity_poly.type
_entity_poly.pdbx_seq_one_letter_code
_entity_poly.pdbx_strand_id
1 'polypeptide(L)'
;MQENITKAINDNINQKFTIMENRTSNLEIKINKQQKTIDYLERQARKKNLIFYGVEETEHGYEELQSILLSSIKNHMKISIEQSEIELVRRLGKKREQD
;
A
#
# COMPACT_ATOMS: atom_id res chain seq x y z
N MET A 1 -51.76 7.37 30.30
CA MET A 1 -51.84 7.20 28.83
C MET A 1 -50.69 7.91 28.12
N GLN A 2 -50.43 9.19 28.40
CA GLN A 2 -49.28 9.94 27.84
C GLN A 2 -47.92 9.31 28.19
N GLU A 3 -47.68 8.91 29.44
CA GLU A 3 -46.42 8.27 29.85
C GLU A 3 -46.11 6.97 29.09
N ASN A 4 -47.13 6.16 28.78
CA ASN A 4 -46.96 4.93 28.02
C ASN A 4 -46.56 5.20 26.56
N ILE A 5 -47.06 6.29 25.97
CA ILE A 5 -46.71 6.70 24.61
C ILE A 5 -45.26 7.22 24.59
N THR A 6 -44.89 8.07 25.55
CA THR A 6 -43.51 8.57 25.68
C THR A 6 -42.51 7.43 25.91
N LYS A 7 -42.85 6.45 26.75
CA LYS A 7 -42.02 5.26 26.98
C LYS A 7 -41.86 4.43 25.71
N ALA A 8 -42.94 4.16 24.98
CA ALA A 8 -42.89 3.41 23.72
C ALA A 8 -42.04 4.12 22.65
N ILE A 9 -42.12 5.45 22.57
CA ILE A 9 -41.28 6.25 21.67
C ILE A 9 -39.80 6.13 22.06
N ASN A 10 -39.49 6.29 23.35
CA ASN A 10 -38.12 6.18 23.85
C ASN A 10 -37.54 4.76 23.64
N ASP A 11 -38.33 3.72 23.88
CA ASP A 11 -37.91 2.34 23.66
C ASP A 11 -37.62 2.08 22.17
N ASN A 12 -38.43 2.60 21.26
CA ASN A 12 -38.17 2.50 19.81
C ASN A 12 -36.88 3.24 19.40
N ILE A 13 -36.66 4.43 19.97
CA ILE A 13 -35.47 5.23 19.72
C ILE A 13 -34.22 4.50 20.23
N ASN A 14 -34.27 3.97 21.45
CA ASN A 14 -33.18 3.20 22.04
C ASN A 14 -32.83 1.98 21.20
N GLN A 15 -33.84 1.22 20.73
CA GLN A 15 -33.63 0.10 19.83
C GLN A 15 -32.92 0.51 18.52
N LYS A 16 -33.29 1.65 17.93
CA LYS A 16 -32.62 2.17 16.74
C LYS A 16 -31.16 2.53 17.01
N PHE A 17 -30.88 3.17 18.15
CA PHE A 17 -29.51 3.47 18.57
C PHE A 17 -28.69 2.20 18.77
N THR A 18 -29.21 1.19 19.45
CA THR A 18 -28.53 -0.11 19.62
C THR A 18 -28.24 -0.78 18.28
N ILE A 19 -29.19 -0.76 17.34
CA ILE A 19 -28.96 -1.30 15.98
C ILE A 19 -27.85 -0.51 15.28
N MET A 20 -27.83 0.81 15.43
CA MET A 20 -26.82 1.68 14.83
C MET A 20 -25.43 1.41 15.40
N GLU A 21 -25.29 1.35 16.73
CA GLU A 21 -24.02 1.01 17.40
C GLU A 21 -23.48 -0.35 16.97
N ASN A 22 -24.35 -1.36 16.92
CA ASN A 22 -23.98 -2.69 16.43
C ASN A 22 -23.51 -2.66 14.96
N ARG A 23 -24.17 -1.88 14.11
CA ARG A 23 -23.74 -1.71 12.71
C ARG A 23 -22.40 -1.00 12.62
N THR A 24 -22.18 0.04 13.40
CA THR A 24 -20.92 0.78 13.46
C THR A 24 -19.77 -0.12 13.90
N SER A 25 -19.93 -0.85 15.00
CA SER A 25 -18.93 -1.81 15.49
C SER A 25 -18.58 -2.87 14.43
N ASN A 26 -19.60 -3.41 13.74
CA ASN A 26 -19.38 -4.37 12.64
C ASN A 26 -18.61 -3.75 11.46
N LEU A 27 -18.84 -2.48 11.15
CA LEU A 27 -18.10 -1.77 10.09
C LEU A 27 -16.64 -1.55 10.50
N GLU A 28 -16.39 -1.13 11.74
CA GLU A 28 -15.03 -0.95 12.27
C GLU A 28 -14.21 -2.25 12.20
N ILE A 29 -14.82 -3.38 12.58
CA ILE A 29 -14.18 -4.70 12.47
C ILE A 29 -13.84 -5.02 11.01
N LYS A 30 -14.76 -4.76 10.07
CA LYS A 30 -14.53 -5.00 8.64
C LYS A 30 -13.42 -4.11 8.09
N ILE A 31 -13.42 -2.82 8.43
CA ILE A 31 -12.39 -1.86 8.01
C ILE A 31 -11.02 -2.31 8.52
N ASN A 32 -10.93 -2.69 9.79
CA ASN A 32 -9.67 -3.18 10.36
C ASN A 32 -9.17 -4.45 9.64
N LYS A 33 -10.07 -5.40 9.37
CA LYS A 33 -9.72 -6.62 8.60
C LYS A 33 -9.26 -6.28 7.18
N GLN A 34 -9.92 -5.35 6.51
CA GLN A 34 -9.54 -4.89 5.17
C GLN A 34 -8.16 -4.23 5.20
N GLN A 35 -7.90 -3.33 6.17
CA GLN A 35 -6.59 -2.67 6.30
C GLN A 35 -5.46 -3.70 6.48
N LYS A 36 -5.64 -4.67 7.38
CA LYS A 36 -4.66 -5.75 7.57
C LYS A 36 -4.41 -6.57 6.30
N THR A 37 -5.45 -6.76 5.49
CA THR A 37 -5.34 -7.49 4.23
C THR A 37 -4.59 -6.66 3.18
N ILE A 38 -4.87 -5.37 3.08
CA ILE A 38 -4.14 -4.43 2.21
C ILE A 38 -2.67 -4.40 2.61
N ASP A 39 -2.36 -4.23 3.90
CA ASP A 39 -0.98 -4.20 4.39
C ASP A 39 -0.22 -5.50 4.05
N TYR A 40 -0.90 -6.65 4.16
CA TYR A 40 -0.33 -7.94 3.77
C TYR A 40 -0.06 -8.00 2.28
N LEU A 41 -1.02 -7.61 1.44
CA LEU A 41 -0.87 -7.62 -0.02
C LEU A 41 0.25 -6.69 -0.48
N GLU A 42 0.34 -5.48 0.09
CA GLU A 42 1.45 -4.57 -0.20
C GLU A 42 2.81 -5.15 0.19
N ARG A 43 2.91 -5.81 1.35
CA ARG A 43 4.14 -6.50 1.77
C ARG A 43 4.51 -7.62 0.80
N GLN A 44 3.54 -8.41 0.34
CA GLN A 44 3.78 -9.47 -0.64
C GLN A 44 4.22 -8.90 -1.99
N ALA A 45 3.57 -7.84 -2.46
CA ALA A 45 3.95 -7.16 -3.71
C ALA A 45 5.38 -6.60 -3.63
N ARG A 46 5.76 -5.99 -2.50
CA ARG A 46 7.12 -5.44 -2.30
C ARG A 46 8.19 -6.50 -2.04
N LYS A 47 7.84 -7.76 -1.75
CA LYS A 47 8.80 -8.81 -1.38
C LYS A 47 9.84 -9.10 -2.46
N LYS A 48 9.49 -8.90 -3.73
CA LYS A 48 10.38 -9.10 -4.88
C LYS A 48 11.11 -7.82 -5.31
N ASN A 49 10.80 -6.68 -4.69
CA ASN A 49 11.41 -5.41 -5.06
C ASN A 49 12.79 -5.32 -4.44
N LEU A 50 13.79 -4.97 -5.25
CA LEU A 50 15.13 -4.66 -4.80
C LEU A 50 15.34 -3.14 -4.86
N ILE A 51 15.99 -2.60 -3.83
CA ILE A 51 16.33 -1.18 -3.75
C ILE A 51 17.85 -1.05 -3.75
N PHE A 52 18.36 -0.31 -4.73
CA PHE A 52 19.78 -0.04 -4.90
C PHE A 52 20.06 1.40 -4.46
N TYR A 53 21.01 1.56 -3.55
CA TYR A 53 21.47 2.86 -3.07
C TYR A 53 22.86 3.17 -3.62
N GLY A 54 23.18 4.45 -3.81
CA GLY A 54 24.51 4.88 -4.27
C GLY A 54 24.78 4.62 -5.75
N VAL A 55 23.74 4.44 -6.57
CA VAL A 55 23.87 4.36 -8.02
C VAL A 55 24.01 5.78 -8.58
N GLU A 56 25.01 6.01 -9.43
CA GLU A 56 25.21 7.31 -10.07
C GLU A 56 24.06 7.66 -11.02
N GLU A 57 23.63 8.92 -10.98
CA GLU A 57 22.44 9.43 -11.68
C GLU A 57 22.74 9.89 -13.12
N THR A 58 23.30 9.01 -13.94
CA THR A 58 23.75 9.32 -15.31
C THR A 58 22.69 9.04 -16.39
N GLU A 59 21.55 8.47 -16.02
CA GLU A 59 20.51 8.10 -16.98
C GLU A 59 19.70 9.31 -17.49
N HIS A 60 19.33 9.23 -18.77
CA HIS A 60 18.42 10.14 -19.47
C HIS A 60 17.10 9.47 -19.86
N GLY A 61 17.00 8.14 -19.72
CA GLY A 61 15.81 7.37 -20.06
C GLY A 61 15.73 6.01 -19.37
N TYR A 62 14.62 5.30 -19.62
CA TYR A 62 14.35 4.00 -19.01
C TYR A 62 15.36 2.92 -19.42
N GLU A 63 15.70 2.85 -20.72
CA GLU A 63 16.62 1.83 -21.24
C GLU A 63 18.04 1.98 -20.66
N GLU A 64 18.50 3.22 -20.51
CA GLU A 64 19.77 3.54 -19.87
C GLU A 64 19.75 3.15 -18.39
N LEU A 65 18.67 3.48 -17.67
CA LEU A 65 18.49 3.10 -16.27
C LEU A 65 18.55 1.57 -16.08
N GLN A 66 17.84 0.84 -16.94
CA GLN A 66 17.84 -0.63 -16.90
C GLN A 66 19.24 -1.19 -17.22
N SER A 67 19.96 -0.58 -18.16
CA SER A 67 21.32 -0.98 -18.51
C SER A 67 22.33 -0.72 -17.38
N ILE A 68 22.22 0.42 -16.69
CA ILE A 68 23.01 0.76 -15.51
C ILE A 68 22.74 -0.26 -14.39
N LEU A 69 21.47 -0.62 -14.16
CA LEU A 69 21.12 -1.62 -13.16
C LEU A 69 21.71 -3.00 -13.49
N LEU A 70 21.53 -3.49 -14.71
CA LEU A 70 22.03 -4.79 -15.16
C LEU A 70 23.55 -4.87 -15.07
N SER A 71 24.24 -3.83 -15.52
CA SER A 71 25.69 -3.75 -15.41
C SER A 71 26.15 -3.69 -13.96
N SER A 72 25.44 -2.96 -13.08
CA SER A 72 25.74 -2.91 -11.65
C SER A 72 25.61 -4.29 -10.99
N ILE A 73 24.52 -5.01 -11.24
CA ILE A 73 24.31 -6.36 -10.69
C ILE A 73 25.40 -7.31 -11.22
N LYS A 74 25.68 -7.29 -12.53
CA LYS A 74 26.71 -8.13 -13.13
C LYS A 74 28.10 -7.83 -12.57
N ASN A 75 28.45 -6.56 -12.41
CA ASN A 75 29.78 -6.14 -11.99
C ASN A 75 30.02 -6.38 -10.50
N HIS A 76 29.04 -6.05 -9.65
CA HIS A 76 29.18 -6.11 -8.20
C HIS A 76 28.73 -7.44 -7.60
N MET A 77 27.64 -8.02 -8.09
CA MET A 77 27.09 -9.27 -7.55
C MET A 77 27.54 -10.51 -8.33
N LYS A 78 28.14 -10.33 -9.51
CA LYS A 78 28.57 -11.42 -10.41
C LYS A 78 27.42 -12.34 -10.85
N ILE A 79 26.22 -11.79 -10.92
CA ILE A 79 25.00 -12.48 -11.40
C ILE A 79 24.66 -11.93 -12.78
N SER A 80 24.40 -12.83 -13.73
CA SER A 80 23.87 -12.45 -15.04
C SER A 80 22.35 -12.50 -14.98
N ILE A 81 21.70 -11.39 -15.35
CA ILE A 81 20.25 -11.26 -15.41
C ILE A 81 19.90 -10.76 -16.81
N GLU A 82 18.86 -11.32 -17.42
CA GLU A 82 18.32 -10.86 -18.69
C GLU A 82 17.31 -9.74 -18.48
N GLN A 83 17.15 -8.86 -19.48
CA GLN A 83 16.18 -7.76 -19.41
C GLN A 83 14.74 -8.26 -19.19
N SER A 84 14.41 -9.43 -19.73
CA SER A 84 13.10 -10.10 -19.60
C SER A 84 12.79 -10.58 -18.18
N GLU A 85 13.81 -10.76 -17.34
CA GLU A 85 13.66 -11.18 -15.94
C GLU A 85 13.31 -10.01 -15.01
N ILE A 86 13.35 -8.78 -15.54
CA ILE A 86 13.04 -7.55 -14.82
C ILE A 86 11.71 -7.00 -15.29
N GLU A 87 10.73 -6.96 -14.39
CA GLU A 87 9.39 -6.42 -14.69
C GLU A 87 9.40 -4.90 -14.88
N LEU A 88 10.07 -4.18 -13.98
CA LEU A 88 10.12 -2.72 -14.00
C LEU A 88 11.36 -2.21 -13.27
N VAL A 89 12.01 -1.20 -13.85
CA VAL A 89 13.02 -0.39 -13.17
C VAL A 89 12.52 1.04 -13.02
N ARG A 90 12.68 1.64 -11.84
CA ARG A 90 12.38 3.06 -11.67
C ARG A 90 13.29 3.67 -10.63
N ARG A 91 13.60 4.95 -10.83
CA ARG A 91 14.18 5.79 -9.80
C ARG A 91 13.16 6.05 -8.70
N LEU A 92 13.63 6.05 -7.45
CA LEU A 92 12.84 6.50 -6.31
C LEU A 92 13.25 7.93 -5.96
N GLY A 93 12.30 8.87 -6.02
CA GLY A 93 12.53 10.30 -5.78
C GLY A 93 12.73 11.13 -7.05
N LYS A 94 12.89 12.44 -6.88
CA LYS A 94 13.16 13.38 -7.99
C LYS A 94 14.65 13.43 -8.29
N LYS A 95 15.00 13.63 -9.58
CA LYS A 95 16.38 13.91 -9.99
C LYS A 95 16.84 15.18 -9.31
N ARG A 96 18.00 15.14 -8.66
CA ARG A 96 18.62 16.36 -8.16
C ARG A 96 19.15 17.11 -9.37
N GLU A 97 18.58 18.27 -9.65
CA GLU A 97 19.27 19.26 -10.48
C GLU A 97 20.51 19.68 -9.68
N GLN A 98 21.69 19.55 -10.28
CA GLN A 98 22.90 20.13 -9.68
C GLN A 98 22.75 21.65 -9.81
N ASP A 99 22.59 22.34 -8.68
CA ASP A 99 22.78 23.80 -8.57
C ASP A 99 24.23 24.19 -8.90
#